data_AF-A0A8J3XHY4-F1
#
_entry.id   AF-A0A8J3XHY4-F1
#
_cell.length_a   1.000
_cell.length_b   1.000
_cell.length_c   1.000
_cell.angle_alpha   90.00
_cell.angle_beta   90.00
_cell.angle_gamma   90.00
#
_symmetry.space_group_name_H-M   'P 1'
#
loop_
_entity.id
_entity.type
_entity.pdbx_description
1 polymer ?
#
loop_
_entity_poly.entity_id
_entity_poly.type
_entity_poly.pdbx_seq_one_letter_code
_entity_poly.pdbx_strand_id
1 'polypeptide(L)'
;MSIQRGGAEHSPRLDDHREHGPDGGIGITPADVERRGNLAKWLSDARYPADAHDLLTHARAKNAPDAVLRAVRDLPDLRYQNVGQVAEALGLGVERHHQ
;
A
#
# COMPACT_ATOMS: atom_id res chain seq x y z
N MET A 1 -39.59 51.57 14.68
CA MET A 1 -38.20 51.78 15.15
C MET A 1 -37.80 50.56 15.99
N SER A 2 -36.71 49.83 15.82
CA SER A 2 -35.56 49.92 14.92
C SER A 2 -34.90 48.54 14.86
N ILE A 3 -34.43 48.20 13.66
CA ILE A 3 -33.44 47.18 13.34
C ILE A 3 -32.16 47.27 14.19
N GLN A 4 -31.50 46.15 14.46
CA GLN A 4 -30.05 46.07 14.34
C GLN A 4 -29.57 44.66 13.98
N ARG A 5 -28.90 44.59 12.82
CA ARG A 5 -28.08 43.50 12.28
C ARG A 5 -26.75 43.38 13.06
N GLY A 6 -26.25 42.14 13.18
CA GLY A 6 -24.83 41.80 13.36
C GLY A 6 -24.63 40.34 12.95
N GLY A 7 -24.20 40.09 11.71
CA GLY A 7 -22.85 39.55 11.38
C GLY A 7 -22.93 38.02 11.27
N ALA A 8 -22.93 37.36 10.10
CA ALA A 8 -21.82 37.23 9.15
C ALA A 8 -20.50 37.12 9.93
N GLU A 9 -19.74 36.02 9.94
CA GLU A 9 -19.44 34.98 8.97
C GLU A 9 -18.28 34.13 9.58
N HIS A 10 -17.95 32.97 8.99
CA HIS A 10 -16.61 32.32 9.13
C HIS A 10 -16.33 31.62 10.48
N SER A 11 -16.17 30.29 10.62
CA SER A 11 -15.87 29.20 9.68
C SER A 11 -16.33 27.89 10.34
N PRO A 12 -16.82 26.87 9.59
CA PRO A 12 -16.47 25.52 10.00
C PRO A 12 -14.95 25.45 9.90
N ARG A 13 -14.25 25.21 11.02
CA ARG A 13 -12.88 24.75 10.90
C ARG A 13 -12.96 23.48 10.08
N LEU A 14 -12.44 23.56 8.86
CA LEU A 14 -11.99 22.39 8.15
C LEU A 14 -10.98 21.75 9.08
N ASP A 15 -11.43 20.74 9.83
CA ASP A 15 -10.55 19.65 10.22
C ASP A 15 -10.18 18.93 8.93
N ASP A 16 -9.28 19.61 8.24
CA ASP A 16 -8.55 19.25 7.04
C ASP A 16 -7.60 18.13 7.45
N HIS A 17 -8.10 16.89 7.38
CA HIS A 17 -7.31 15.65 7.23
C HIS A 17 -8.25 14.48 6.90
N ARG A 18 -9.15 14.68 5.93
CA ARG A 18 -9.84 13.56 5.30
C ARG A 18 -9.84 13.70 3.78
N GLU A 19 -8.65 13.95 3.24
CA GLU A 19 -8.40 13.81 1.81
C GLU A 19 -8.05 12.33 1.49
N HIS A 20 -8.94 11.41 1.86
CA HIS A 20 -9.01 10.13 1.16
C HIS A 20 -10.03 10.35 0.05
N GLY A 21 -9.61 10.95 -1.06
CA GLY A 21 -10.42 11.05 -2.26
C GLY A 21 -10.29 9.78 -3.09
N PRO A 22 -11.33 8.92 -3.18
CA PRO A 22 -11.40 7.86 -4.16
C PRO A 22 -12.08 8.41 -5.41
N ASP A 23 -11.34 9.00 -6.35
CA ASP A 23 -11.88 9.15 -7.71
C ASP A 23 -10.78 9.26 -8.78
N GLY A 24 -10.78 8.30 -9.70
CA GLY A 24 -10.34 8.53 -11.08
C GLY A 24 -8.89 8.24 -11.45
N GLY A 25 -8.48 6.95 -11.49
CA GLY A 25 -7.30 6.55 -12.25
C GLY A 25 -6.82 5.11 -12.04
N ILE A 26 -7.37 4.16 -12.80
CA ILE A 26 -6.80 2.82 -13.07
C ILE A 26 -6.38 2.01 -11.83
N GLY A 27 -7.33 1.35 -11.15
CA GLY A 27 -7.15 0.09 -10.40
C GLY A 27 -6.09 -0.03 -9.28
N ILE A 28 -5.27 0.99 -9.05
CA ILE A 28 -4.12 0.95 -8.14
C ILE A 28 -4.26 2.10 -7.17
N THR A 29 -4.59 1.80 -5.91
CA THR A 29 -4.67 2.84 -4.88
C THR A 29 -3.27 3.35 -4.52
N PRO A 30 -3.09 4.62 -4.13
CA PRO A 30 -1.77 5.12 -3.68
C PRO A 30 -1.22 4.32 -2.48
N ALA A 31 -2.10 3.81 -1.62
CA ALA A 31 -1.74 2.89 -0.55
C ALA A 31 -1.17 1.55 -1.06
N ASP A 32 -1.64 1.10 -2.22
CA ASP A 32 -1.15 -0.11 -2.90
C ASP A 32 0.29 0.08 -3.40
N VAL A 33 0.53 1.21 -4.08
CA VAL A 33 1.85 1.63 -4.55
C VAL A 33 2.82 1.77 -3.38
N GLU A 34 2.37 2.36 -2.27
CA GLU A 34 3.19 2.52 -1.07
C GLU A 34 3.55 1.17 -0.44
N ARG A 35 2.58 0.25 -0.30
CA ARG A 35 2.83 -1.12 0.21
C ARG A 35 3.81 -1.86 -0.69
N ARG A 36 3.61 -1.80 -2.01
CA ARG A 36 4.52 -2.40 -2.99
C ARG A 36 5.92 -1.82 -2.88
N GLY A 37 6.05 -0.49 -2.78
CA GLY A 37 7.34 0.19 -2.62
C GLY A 37 8.04 -0.22 -1.33
N ASN A 38 7.29 -0.36 -0.23
CA ASN A 38 7.84 -0.83 1.03
C ASN A 38 8.31 -2.30 0.92
N LEU A 39 7.53 -3.21 0.33
CA LEU A 39 7.97 -4.59 0.05
C LEU A 39 9.22 -4.61 -0.84
N ALA A 40 9.26 -3.81 -1.91
CA ALA A 40 10.42 -3.65 -2.78
C ALA A 40 11.66 -3.24 -2.00
N LYS A 41 11.55 -2.27 -1.09
CA LYS A 41 12.68 -1.80 -0.29
C LYS A 41 13.30 -2.89 0.59
N TRP A 42 12.51 -3.81 1.12
CA TRP A 42 13.02 -4.88 2.00
C TRP A 42 13.40 -6.16 1.26
N LEU A 43 12.71 -6.47 0.16
CA LEU A 43 12.88 -7.72 -0.58
C LEU A 43 13.67 -7.57 -1.89
N SER A 44 13.97 -6.36 -2.38
CA SER A 44 14.70 -6.19 -3.66
C SER A 44 16.14 -6.71 -3.60
N ASP A 45 16.70 -6.89 -2.41
CA ASP A 45 18.04 -7.45 -2.17
C ASP A 45 18.01 -8.96 -1.83
N ALA A 46 16.82 -9.59 -1.85
CA ALA A 46 16.71 -11.04 -1.75
C ALA A 46 17.38 -11.71 -2.96
N ARG A 47 17.87 -12.94 -2.77
CA ARG A 47 18.50 -13.72 -3.85
C ARG A 47 17.40 -14.42 -4.65
N TYR A 48 17.02 -13.83 -5.78
CA TYR A 48 16.07 -14.44 -6.69
C TYR A 48 16.73 -15.51 -7.59
N PRO A 49 16.02 -16.59 -7.97
CA PRO A 49 14.64 -16.91 -7.60
C PRO A 49 14.49 -17.39 -6.15
N ALA A 50 13.48 -16.87 -5.45
CA ALA A 50 13.21 -17.15 -4.04
C ALA A 50 11.75 -17.59 -3.85
N ASP A 51 11.52 -18.49 -2.90
CA ASP A 51 10.19 -18.87 -2.43
C ASP A 51 9.70 -17.97 -1.29
N ALA A 52 8.41 -18.07 -0.96
CA ALA A 52 7.81 -17.28 0.11
C ALA A 52 8.53 -17.45 1.47
N HIS A 53 9.08 -18.64 1.74
CA HIS A 53 9.78 -18.93 2.99
C HIS A 53 11.18 -18.31 3.03
N ASP A 54 11.94 -18.36 1.94
CA ASP A 54 13.23 -17.67 1.80
C ASP A 54 13.06 -16.15 1.94
N LEU A 55 12.05 -15.59 1.26
CA LEU A 55 11.70 -14.17 1.37
C LEU A 55 11.33 -13.79 2.82
N LEU A 56 10.57 -14.63 3.52
CA LEU A 56 10.18 -14.39 4.91
C LEU A 56 11.40 -14.43 5.84
N THR A 57 12.27 -15.42 5.65
CA THR A 57 13.52 -15.55 6.41
C THR A 57 14.44 -14.36 6.18
N HIS A 58 14.61 -13.94 4.93
CA HIS A 58 15.39 -12.77 4.55
C HIS A 58 14.83 -11.48 5.15
N ALA A 59 13.52 -11.25 5.02
CA ALA A 59 12.84 -10.09 5.58
C ALA A 59 12.98 -10.04 7.11
N ARG A 60 12.81 -11.18 7.78
CA ARG A 60 12.98 -11.29 9.23
C ARG A 60 14.42 -11.03 9.68
N ALA A 61 15.40 -11.57 8.96
CA ALA A 61 16.83 -11.31 9.23
C ALA A 61 17.18 -9.83 9.13
N LYS A 62 16.50 -9.10 8.24
CA LYS A 62 16.63 -7.64 8.07
C LYS A 62 15.79 -6.80 9.03
N ASN A 63 15.08 -7.43 9.98
CA ASN A 63 14.14 -6.75 10.88
C ASN A 63 13.08 -5.94 10.09
N ALA A 64 12.59 -6.51 8.99
CA ALA A 64 11.51 -5.90 8.23
C ALA A 64 10.25 -5.73 9.10
N PRO A 65 9.45 -4.67 8.85
CA PRO A 65 8.24 -4.41 9.61
C PRO A 65 7.22 -5.56 9.48
N ASP A 66 6.40 -5.75 10.51
CA ASP A 66 5.43 -6.85 10.57
C ASP A 66 4.46 -6.85 9.38
N ALA A 67 4.10 -5.68 8.86
CA ALA A 67 3.30 -5.54 7.65
C ALA A 67 3.91 -6.26 6.43
N VAL A 68 5.25 -6.22 6.29
CA VAL A 68 5.98 -6.91 5.22
C VAL A 68 6.03 -8.41 5.51
N LEU A 69 6.33 -8.81 6.75
CA LEU A 69 6.38 -10.23 7.13
C LEU A 69 5.01 -10.91 6.95
N ARG A 70 3.93 -10.22 7.33
CA ARG A 70 2.55 -10.68 7.15
C ARG A 70 2.18 -10.79 5.68
N ALA A 71 2.57 -9.81 4.86
CA ALA A 71 2.35 -9.86 3.43
C ALA A 71 3.10 -11.04 2.80
N VAL A 72 4.39 -11.22 3.10
CA VAL A 72 5.18 -12.35 2.58
C VAL A 72 4.63 -13.71 3.03
N ARG A 73 4.05 -13.79 4.24
CA ARG A 73 3.38 -15.00 4.73
C ARG A 73 2.08 -15.34 3.99
N ASP A 74 1.41 -14.34 3.42
CA ASP A 74 0.17 -14.51 2.65
C ASP A 74 0.45 -14.95 1.20
N LEU A 75 1.71 -14.91 0.77
CA LEU A 75 2.11 -15.33 -0.56
C LEU A 75 1.83 -16.83 -0.79
N PRO A 76 1.38 -17.22 -2.00
CA PRO A 76 1.32 -18.61 -2.39
C PRO A 76 2.72 -19.24 -2.43
N ASP A 77 2.77 -20.56 -2.23
CA ASP A 77 4.01 -21.35 -2.33
C ASP A 77 4.45 -21.48 -3.79
N LEU A 78 5.06 -20.42 -4.30
CA LEU A 78 5.56 -20.29 -5.66
C LEU A 78 6.98 -19.71 -5.63
N ARG A 79 7.73 -19.91 -6.72
CA ARG A 79 9.01 -19.22 -6.91
C ARG A 79 8.81 -17.87 -7.55
N TYR A 80 9.22 -16.85 -6.84
CA TYR A 80 9.26 -15.47 -7.32
C TYR A 80 10.60 -15.22 -7.98
N GLN A 81 10.57 -14.60 -9.16
CA GLN A 81 11.80 -14.22 -9.86
C GLN A 81 12.25 -12.81 -9.52
N ASN A 82 11.35 -11.95 -9.03
CA ASN A 82 11.63 -10.56 -8.71
C ASN A 82 10.60 -10.05 -7.69
N VAL A 83 10.90 -8.93 -7.04
CA VAL A 83 9.95 -8.28 -6.13
C VAL A 83 8.67 -7.78 -6.80
N GLY A 84 8.69 -7.56 -8.12
CA GLY A 84 7.49 -7.28 -8.91
C GLY A 84 6.46 -8.41 -8.80
N GLN A 85 6.89 -9.66 -8.99
CA GLN A 85 6.01 -10.83 -8.89
C GLN A 85 5.50 -11.04 -7.46
N VAL A 86 6.31 -10.69 -6.46
CA VAL A 86 5.88 -10.72 -5.05
C VAL A 86 4.74 -9.73 -4.82
N ALA A 87 4.88 -8.50 -5.31
CA ALA A 87 3.83 -7.50 -5.21
C ALA A 87 2.56 -7.89 -5.99
N GLU A 88 2.71 -8.41 -7.21
CA GLU A 88 1.59 -8.91 -8.02
C GLU A 88 0.84 -10.05 -7.32
N ALA A 89 1.56 -10.99 -6.69
CA ALA A 89 0.94 -12.09 -5.97
C ALA A 89 0.15 -11.67 -4.72
N LEU A 90 0.47 -10.49 -4.16
CA LEU A 90 -0.27 -9.88 -3.06
C LEU A 90 -1.44 -9.01 -3.54
N GLY A 91 -1.68 -8.97 -4.86
CA GLY A 91 -2.65 -8.06 -5.46
C GLY A 91 -2.24 -6.59 -5.41
N LEU A 92 -0.96 -6.30 -5.09
CA LEU A 92 -0.41 -4.95 -4.97
C LEU A 92 0.04 -4.35 -6.31
N GLY A 93 -0.71 -4.67 -7.36
CA GLY A 93 -0.39 -4.31 -8.71
C GLY A 93 -1.37 -4.95 -9.66
N VAL A 94 -2.44 -4.21 -9.94
CA VAL A 94 -3.29 -4.30 -11.13
C VAL A 94 -3.89 -5.68 -11.44
N GLU A 95 -5.22 -5.73 -11.36
CA GLU A 95 -6.12 -6.59 -12.12
C GLU A 95 -5.48 -7.34 -13.30
N ARG A 96 -5.17 -8.63 -13.11
CA ARG A 96 -5.08 -9.57 -14.23
C ARG A 96 -6.42 -10.24 -14.40
N HIS A 97 -7.23 -9.63 -15.25
CA HIS A 97 -8.25 -10.25 -16.08
C HIS A 97 -7.76 -11.64 -16.53
N HIS A 98 -8.30 -12.70 -15.94
CA HIS A 98 -8.22 -14.06 -16.49
C HIS A 98 -9.67 -14.50 -16.76
N GLN A 99 -10.14 -14.17 -17.97
CA GLN A 99 -11.29 -14.83 -18.60
C GLN A 99 -10.77 -16.01 -19.41
#